data_AF-A0A661K7F5-F1
#
_entry.id   AF-A0A661K7F5-F1
#
_cell.length_a   1.000
_cell.length_b   1.000
_cell.length_c   1.000
_cell.angle_alpha   90.00
_cell.angle_beta   90.00
_cell.angle_gamma   90.00
#
_symmetry.space_group_name_H-M   'P 1'
#
loop_
_entity.id
_entity.type
_entity.pdbx_description
1 polymer ?
#
loop_
_entity_poly.entity_id
_entity_poly.type
_entity_poly.pdbx_seq_one_letter_code
_entity_poly.pdbx_strand_id
1 'polypeptide(L)'
;MIDDLIRRGDLKGLLAAAKEFHGHICPYVAIGIRASLIGMERLGVSRLNFEESIEERIMAIVECNNCFLDGVQIATGCTVGNNSMVYLDLGKNALTLVKRKDWEGVRIYVDSDAIRDRYFPEEALALFDKVVVRREGTPEEVSTLNEKWEQIGYTMLELPEDEFQVQSVKVAPLEPAPIFRSVRCSSCGELTMEIRVVHVEGRPYCLRCAKRSFHAVIGRGIEEMQ
;
A
#
# COMPACT_ATOMS: atom_id res chain seq x y z
N MET A 1 -15.28 -1.95 14.85
CA MET A 1 -13.89 -1.69 14.40
C MET A 1 -13.66 -2.41 13.07
N ILE A 2 -12.61 -2.12 12.30
CA ILE A 2 -12.36 -2.75 10.97
C ILE A 2 -12.41 -4.28 11.06
N ASP A 3 -11.84 -4.87 12.10
CA ASP A 3 -11.87 -6.32 12.34
C ASP A 3 -13.30 -6.87 12.42
N ASP A 4 -14.24 -6.11 13.01
CA ASP A 4 -15.66 -6.50 13.07
C ASP A 4 -16.31 -6.47 11.68
N LEU A 5 -15.94 -5.49 10.86
CA LEU A 5 -16.46 -5.37 9.49
C LEU A 5 -16.02 -6.58 8.67
N ILE A 6 -14.74 -6.93 8.74
CA ILE A 6 -14.18 -8.12 8.07
C ILE A 6 -14.87 -9.41 8.59
N ARG A 7 -14.97 -9.59 9.91
CA ARG A 7 -15.61 -10.78 10.51
C ARG A 7 -17.07 -10.96 10.11
N ARG A 8 -17.79 -9.85 9.88
CA ARG A 8 -19.21 -9.86 9.48
C ARG A 8 -19.41 -9.87 7.97
N GLY A 9 -18.32 -9.80 7.17
CA GLY A 9 -18.40 -9.66 5.73
C GLY A 9 -19.00 -8.32 5.27
N ASP A 10 -18.91 -7.27 6.09
CA ASP A 10 -19.41 -5.94 5.75
C ASP A 10 -18.42 -5.20 4.83
N LEU A 11 -18.45 -5.58 3.55
CA LEU A 11 -17.61 -5.01 2.51
C LEU A 11 -17.86 -3.51 2.34
N LYS A 12 -19.12 -3.06 2.43
CA LYS A 12 -19.47 -1.63 2.28
C LYS A 12 -18.91 -0.81 3.43
N GLY A 13 -19.03 -1.28 4.66
CA GLY A 13 -18.41 -0.64 5.82
C GLY A 13 -16.89 -0.59 5.68
N LEU A 14 -16.27 -1.66 5.17
CA LEU A 14 -14.81 -1.70 4.94
C LEU A 14 -14.37 -0.67 3.89
N LEU A 15 -15.12 -0.54 2.79
CA LEU A 15 -14.83 0.47 1.76
C LEU A 15 -15.07 1.89 2.26
N ALA A 16 -16.06 2.10 3.13
CA ALA A 16 -16.27 3.38 3.80
C ALA A 16 -15.09 3.73 4.73
N ALA A 17 -14.59 2.77 5.52
CA ALA A 17 -13.38 2.97 6.31
C ALA A 17 -12.16 3.29 5.42
N ALA A 18 -12.09 2.68 4.24
CA ALA A 18 -11.06 3.00 3.26
C ALA A 18 -11.18 4.41 2.69
N LYS A 19 -12.41 4.88 2.42
CA LYS A 19 -12.69 6.25 2.00
C LYS A 19 -12.21 7.28 3.03
N GLU A 20 -12.45 7.04 4.31
CA GLU A 20 -12.01 7.93 5.38
C GLU A 20 -10.48 8.04 5.47
N PHE A 21 -9.76 6.94 5.24
CA PHE A 21 -8.29 6.92 5.27
C PHE A 21 -7.67 7.48 3.98
N HIS A 22 -8.16 7.04 2.83
CA HIS A 22 -7.61 7.36 1.50
C HIS A 22 -8.12 8.69 0.94
N GLY A 23 -9.25 9.19 1.46
CA GLY A 23 -9.90 10.44 1.06
C GLY A 23 -10.97 10.30 -0.03
N HIS A 24 -11.04 9.16 -0.73
CA HIS A 24 -12.07 8.87 -1.72
C HIS A 24 -12.20 7.36 -1.98
N ILE A 25 -13.25 6.95 -2.69
CA ILE A 25 -13.37 5.60 -3.23
C ILE A 25 -12.87 5.62 -4.68
N CYS A 26 -11.98 4.70 -5.00
CA CYS A 26 -11.54 4.45 -6.37
C CYS A 26 -11.44 2.94 -6.64
N PRO A 27 -11.34 2.53 -7.91
CA PRO A 27 -11.21 1.12 -8.25
C PRO A 27 -10.02 0.45 -7.55
N TYR A 28 -8.86 1.10 -7.52
CA TYR A 28 -7.64 0.46 -7.01
C TYR A 28 -7.59 0.30 -5.49
N VAL A 29 -8.18 1.21 -4.70
CA VAL A 29 -8.29 0.97 -3.24
C VAL A 29 -9.19 -0.24 -2.96
N ALA A 30 -10.29 -0.39 -3.71
CA ALA A 30 -11.17 -1.55 -3.60
C ALA A 30 -10.51 -2.86 -4.05
N ILE A 31 -9.74 -2.84 -5.15
CA ILE A 31 -8.94 -4.00 -5.59
C ILE A 31 -7.91 -4.40 -4.53
N GLY A 32 -7.24 -3.43 -3.90
CA GLY A 32 -6.29 -3.70 -2.80
C GLY A 32 -6.95 -4.37 -1.60
N ILE A 33 -8.16 -3.94 -1.23
CA ILE A 33 -8.96 -4.60 -0.19
C ILE A 33 -9.32 -6.02 -0.62
N ARG A 34 -9.84 -6.20 -1.83
CA ARG A 34 -10.28 -7.51 -2.33
C ARG A 34 -9.13 -8.52 -2.42
N ALA A 35 -7.99 -8.11 -2.96
CA ALA A 35 -6.77 -8.92 -3.01
C ALA A 35 -6.31 -9.34 -1.60
N SER A 36 -6.43 -8.45 -0.62
CA SER A 36 -6.09 -8.74 0.77
C SER A 36 -7.03 -9.74 1.41
N LEU A 37 -8.34 -9.64 1.17
CA LEU A 37 -9.32 -10.60 1.68
C LEU A 37 -9.06 -12.00 1.11
N ILE A 38 -8.82 -12.12 -0.20
CA ILE A 38 -8.45 -13.39 -0.85
C ILE A 38 -7.16 -13.94 -0.25
N GLY A 39 -6.11 -13.11 -0.12
CA GLY A 39 -4.84 -13.53 0.42
C GLY A 39 -4.94 -14.01 1.87
N MET A 40 -5.70 -13.30 2.72
CA MET A 40 -5.92 -13.68 4.12
C MET A 40 -6.69 -14.99 4.25
N GLU A 41 -7.73 -15.19 3.43
CA GLU A 41 -8.49 -16.44 3.37
C GLU A 41 -7.59 -17.62 2.93
N ARG A 42 -6.83 -17.46 1.85
CA ARG A 42 -5.92 -18.49 1.32
C ARG A 42 -4.78 -18.84 2.28
N LEU A 43 -4.27 -17.86 3.02
CA LEU A 43 -3.17 -18.06 3.97
C LEU A 43 -3.66 -18.54 5.35
N GLY A 44 -4.97 -18.47 5.61
CA GLY A 44 -5.59 -18.84 6.89
C GLY A 44 -5.22 -17.88 8.02
N VAL A 45 -5.22 -16.58 7.73
CA VAL A 45 -4.87 -15.52 8.69
C VAL A 45 -5.97 -14.46 8.78
N SER A 46 -5.96 -13.69 9.86
CA SER A 46 -6.82 -12.53 10.04
C SER A 46 -6.03 -11.22 9.94
N ARG A 47 -6.75 -10.10 9.86
CA ARG A 47 -6.19 -8.76 10.04
C ARG A 47 -5.35 -8.70 11.32
N LEU A 48 -4.17 -8.07 11.25
CA LEU A 48 -3.25 -7.90 12.37
C LEU A 48 -3.91 -7.10 13.50
N ASN A 49 -3.84 -7.65 14.71
CA ASN A 49 -4.14 -6.93 15.94
C ASN A 49 -2.87 -6.30 16.54
N PHE A 50 -3.02 -5.65 17.70
CA PHE A 50 -1.92 -4.95 18.37
C PHE A 50 -0.73 -5.85 18.73
N GLU A 51 -0.96 -7.01 19.34
CA GLU A 51 0.11 -7.94 19.74
C GLU A 51 0.83 -8.51 18.51
N GLU A 52 0.05 -8.89 17.50
CA GLU A 52 0.59 -9.46 16.26
C GLU A 52 1.37 -8.44 15.44
N SER A 53 1.00 -7.15 15.56
CA SER A 53 1.72 -6.04 14.94
C SER A 53 3.08 -5.81 15.59
N ILE A 54 3.25 -6.07 16.89
CA ILE A 54 4.56 -5.94 17.57
C ILE A 54 5.51 -7.04 17.10
N GLU A 55 4.99 -8.24 16.92
CA GLU A 55 5.77 -9.41 16.48
C GLU A 55 5.94 -9.49 14.96
N GLU A 56 5.31 -8.59 14.19
CA GLU A 56 5.26 -8.63 12.73
C GLU A 56 4.84 -10.03 12.22
N ARG A 57 3.84 -10.66 12.88
CA ARG A 57 3.47 -12.08 12.63
C ARG A 57 3.09 -12.34 11.18
N ILE A 58 2.42 -11.37 10.58
CA ILE A 58 2.04 -11.33 9.18
C ILE A 58 2.76 -10.14 8.58
N MET A 59 3.29 -10.32 7.38
CA MET A 59 3.81 -9.22 6.58
C MET A 59 3.04 -9.10 5.27
N ALA A 60 2.88 -7.87 4.81
CA ALA A 60 2.39 -7.55 3.48
C ALA A 60 3.54 -6.98 2.63
N ILE A 61 3.91 -7.69 1.58
CA ILE A 61 4.88 -7.21 0.59
C ILE A 61 4.09 -6.69 -0.60
N VAL A 62 4.18 -5.38 -0.88
CA VAL A 62 3.41 -4.71 -1.95
C VAL A 62 4.37 -4.22 -3.02
N GLU A 63 4.01 -4.40 -4.30
CA GLU A 63 4.87 -4.12 -5.45
C GLU A 63 4.57 -2.78 -6.16
N CYS A 64 3.74 -1.90 -5.58
CA CYS A 64 3.29 -0.64 -6.19
C CYS A 64 3.09 0.50 -5.16
N ASN A 65 3.22 1.75 -5.61
CA ASN A 65 2.96 3.00 -4.87
C ASN A 65 1.69 3.73 -5.35
N ASN A 66 0.56 3.03 -5.45
CA ASN A 66 -0.73 3.63 -5.81
C ASN A 66 -1.83 3.25 -4.79
N CYS A 67 -3.08 3.64 -5.07
CA CYS A 67 -4.22 3.44 -4.17
C CYS A 67 -4.44 1.97 -3.72
N PHE A 68 -3.94 1.00 -4.49
CA PHE A 68 -3.94 -0.42 -4.10
C PHE A 68 -3.27 -0.65 -2.76
N LEU A 69 -2.12 -0.01 -2.51
CA LEU A 69 -1.36 -0.15 -1.26
C LEU A 69 -2.19 0.25 -0.05
N ASP A 70 -2.97 1.32 -0.14
CA ASP A 70 -3.82 1.77 0.96
C ASP A 70 -4.92 0.76 1.28
N GLY A 71 -5.54 0.19 0.24
CA GLY A 71 -6.50 -0.90 0.40
C GLY A 71 -5.91 -2.09 1.15
N VAL A 72 -4.64 -2.42 0.87
CA VAL A 72 -3.90 -3.45 1.61
C VAL A 72 -3.71 -3.08 3.08
N GLN A 73 -3.29 -1.85 3.39
CA GLN A 73 -3.13 -1.40 4.79
C GLN A 73 -4.44 -1.49 5.58
N ILE A 74 -5.53 -1.05 4.95
CA ILE A 74 -6.87 -1.01 5.55
C ILE A 74 -7.47 -2.41 5.73
N ALA A 75 -7.17 -3.36 4.85
CA ALA A 75 -7.69 -4.73 5.01
C ALA A 75 -6.83 -5.57 5.96
N THR A 76 -5.50 -5.52 5.83
CA THR A 76 -4.59 -6.47 6.50
C THR A 76 -4.10 -6.00 7.86
N GLY A 77 -4.07 -4.68 8.10
CA GLY A 77 -3.45 -4.08 9.28
C GLY A 77 -1.93 -4.02 9.17
N CYS A 78 -1.38 -4.52 8.05
CA CYS A 78 0.02 -4.36 7.73
C CYS A 78 0.24 -2.95 7.20
N THR A 79 0.97 -2.10 7.90
CA THR A 79 1.19 -0.70 7.51
C THR A 79 2.66 -0.38 7.39
N VAL A 80 2.98 0.70 6.69
CA VAL A 80 4.37 1.18 6.62
C VAL A 80 4.88 1.57 8.01
N GLY A 81 4.03 2.22 8.82
CA GLY A 81 4.43 2.77 10.12
C GLY A 81 4.65 1.72 11.22
N ASN A 82 3.98 0.57 11.16
CA ASN A 82 4.19 -0.53 12.10
C ASN A 82 5.15 -1.61 11.55
N ASN A 83 5.87 -1.31 10.47
CA ASN A 83 6.90 -2.14 9.83
C ASN A 83 6.48 -3.53 9.34
N SER A 84 5.18 -3.84 9.36
CA SER A 84 4.67 -5.11 8.80
C SER A 84 4.37 -5.01 7.30
N MET A 85 4.58 -3.86 6.68
CA MET A 85 4.54 -3.69 5.23
C MET A 85 5.93 -3.46 4.63
N VAL A 86 6.25 -4.24 3.60
CA VAL A 86 7.44 -4.06 2.77
C VAL A 86 7.01 -3.54 1.41
N TYR A 87 7.55 -2.39 1.00
CA TYR A 87 7.35 -1.86 -0.34
C TYR A 87 8.49 -2.26 -1.27
N LEU A 88 8.17 -3.00 -2.34
CA LEU A 88 9.06 -3.27 -3.45
C LEU A 88 8.68 -2.37 -4.63
N ASP A 89 9.60 -1.52 -5.05
CA ASP A 89 9.37 -0.56 -6.13
C ASP A 89 9.45 -1.22 -7.52
N LEU A 90 8.51 -2.12 -7.80
CA LEU A 90 8.47 -2.95 -9.01
C LEU A 90 7.35 -2.56 -9.99
N GLY A 91 6.48 -1.63 -9.60
CA GLY A 91 5.36 -1.14 -10.41
C GLY A 91 4.25 -2.15 -10.69
N LYS A 92 4.16 -3.26 -9.92
CA LYS A 92 3.11 -4.26 -10.11
C LYS A 92 2.01 -4.11 -9.08
N ASN A 93 0.76 -4.16 -9.51
CA ASN A 93 -0.38 -4.28 -8.60
C ASN A 93 -0.41 -5.71 -8.04
N ALA A 94 0.43 -5.95 -7.04
CA ALA A 94 0.59 -7.24 -6.39
C ALA A 94 0.79 -7.09 -4.89
N LEU A 95 0.26 -8.07 -4.16
CA LEU A 95 0.38 -8.26 -2.73
C LEU A 95 0.93 -9.65 -2.48
N THR A 96 1.95 -9.79 -1.63
CA THR A 96 2.30 -11.07 -1.01
C THR A 96 2.05 -10.99 0.49
N LEU A 97 1.12 -11.80 0.99
CA LEU A 97 0.94 -11.98 2.43
C LEU A 97 1.80 -13.15 2.89
N VAL A 98 2.52 -12.97 4.00
CA VAL A 98 3.51 -13.95 4.49
C VAL A 98 3.32 -14.16 5.99
N LYS A 99 3.34 -15.42 6.44
CA LYS A 99 3.49 -15.76 7.86
C LYS A 99 4.96 -15.78 8.22
N ARG A 100 5.38 -14.95 9.17
CA ARG A 100 6.80 -14.84 9.54
C ARG A 100 7.41 -16.13 10.11
N LYS A 101 6.60 -16.93 10.82
CA LYS A 101 7.07 -18.14 11.52
C LYS A 101 7.70 -19.20 10.59
N ASP A 102 7.17 -19.32 9.38
CA ASP A 102 7.51 -20.39 8.42
C ASP A 102 7.85 -19.83 7.03
N TRP A 103 7.68 -18.52 6.83
CA TRP A 103 7.90 -17.80 5.58
C TRP A 103 7.06 -18.30 4.40
N GLU A 104 5.97 -19.01 4.72
CA GLU A 104 4.95 -19.41 3.76
C GLU A 104 4.01 -18.23 3.51
N GLY A 105 3.67 -18.01 2.24
CA GLY A 105 2.86 -16.88 1.82
C GLY A 105 1.99 -17.17 0.61
N VAL A 106 1.14 -16.19 0.30
CA VAL A 106 0.29 -16.17 -0.89
C VAL A 106 0.52 -14.86 -1.61
N ARG A 107 0.94 -14.94 -2.86
CA ARG A 107 1.06 -13.82 -3.78
C ARG A 107 -0.20 -13.70 -4.62
N ILE A 108 -0.76 -12.50 -4.65
CA ILE A 108 -1.94 -12.09 -5.39
C ILE A 108 -1.49 -11.02 -6.37
N TYR A 109 -1.70 -11.23 -7.67
CA TYR A 109 -1.45 -10.24 -8.71
C TYR A 109 -2.75 -9.97 -9.48
N VAL A 110 -2.98 -8.71 -9.82
CA VAL A 110 -4.11 -8.28 -10.65
C VAL A 110 -3.60 -7.76 -11.99
N ASP A 111 -4.10 -8.34 -13.07
CA ASP A 111 -3.91 -7.82 -14.42
C ASP A 111 -4.83 -6.61 -14.61
N SER A 112 -4.25 -5.42 -14.50
CA SER A 112 -5.01 -4.17 -14.48
C SER A 112 -5.58 -3.80 -15.84
N ASP A 113 -4.97 -4.26 -16.94
CA ASP A 113 -5.50 -4.01 -18.29
C ASP A 113 -6.72 -4.90 -18.52
N ALA A 114 -6.61 -6.18 -18.18
CA ALA A 114 -7.74 -7.11 -18.19
C ALA A 114 -8.95 -6.64 -17.37
N ILE A 115 -8.71 -6.10 -16.16
CA ILE A 115 -9.76 -5.53 -15.32
C ILE A 115 -10.39 -4.30 -15.96
N ARG A 116 -9.58 -3.40 -16.51
CA ARG A 116 -10.09 -2.19 -17.17
C ARG A 116 -10.97 -2.54 -18.37
N ASP A 117 -10.50 -3.43 -19.24
CA ASP A 117 -11.23 -3.82 -20.45
C ASP A 117 -12.59 -4.46 -20.15
N ARG A 118 -12.69 -5.20 -19.04
CA ARG A 118 -13.94 -5.91 -18.68
C ARG A 118 -14.92 -5.07 -17.89
N TYR A 119 -14.44 -4.21 -16.99
CA TYR A 119 -15.27 -3.60 -15.96
C TYR A 119 -15.39 -2.08 -16.04
N PHE A 120 -14.58 -1.41 -16.87
CA PHE A 120 -14.56 0.05 -16.92
C PHE A 120 -15.26 0.52 -18.20
N PRO A 121 -16.37 1.27 -18.08
CA PRO A 121 -17.01 1.88 -19.23
C PRO A 121 -16.05 2.83 -19.96
N GLU A 122 -16.11 2.84 -21.29
CA GLU A 122 -15.23 3.67 -22.14
C GLU A 122 -15.34 5.16 -21.79
N GLU A 123 -16.54 5.64 -21.47
CA GLU A 123 -16.73 7.05 -21.09
C GLU A 123 -16.09 7.38 -19.74
N ALA A 124 -16.02 6.41 -18.81
CA ALA A 124 -15.34 6.59 -17.54
C ALA A 124 -13.81 6.66 -17.75
N LEU A 125 -13.27 5.84 -18.66
CA LEU A 125 -11.86 5.86 -19.03
C LEU A 125 -11.47 7.16 -19.74
N ALA A 126 -12.30 7.64 -20.67
CA ALA A 126 -12.08 8.91 -21.36
C ALA A 126 -12.08 10.10 -20.39
N LEU A 127 -12.99 10.08 -19.41
CA LEU A 127 -13.08 11.11 -18.38
C LEU A 127 -11.85 11.07 -17.46
N PHE A 128 -11.40 9.88 -17.05
CA PHE A 128 -10.18 9.71 -16.27
C PHE A 128 -8.94 10.23 -16.99
N ASP A 129 -8.80 9.90 -18.28
CA ASP A 129 -7.70 10.42 -19.10
C ASP A 129 -7.70 11.96 -19.12
N LYS A 130 -8.85 12.58 -19.38
CA LYS A 130 -8.98 14.05 -19.38
C LYS A 130 -8.68 14.67 -18.02
N VAL A 131 -9.33 14.17 -16.95
CA VAL A 131 -9.31 14.80 -15.62
C VAL A 131 -8.03 14.51 -14.86
N VAL A 132 -7.53 13.28 -14.90
CA VAL A 132 -6.43 12.81 -14.03
C VAL A 132 -5.10 12.77 -14.77
N VAL A 133 -5.06 12.18 -15.97
CA VAL A 133 -3.82 12.03 -16.74
C VAL A 133 -3.40 13.37 -17.33
N ARG A 134 -4.30 14.03 -18.08
CA ARG A 134 -4.05 15.32 -18.72
C ARG A 134 -4.25 16.52 -17.81
N ARG A 135 -5.03 16.38 -16.74
CA ARG A 135 -5.37 17.46 -15.79
C ARG A 135 -6.14 18.62 -16.42
N GLU A 136 -7.06 18.30 -17.32
CA GLU A 136 -7.85 19.25 -18.13
C GLU A 136 -9.35 19.24 -17.80
N GLY A 137 -9.74 18.65 -16.67
CA GLY A 137 -11.15 18.49 -16.28
C GLY A 137 -11.79 19.76 -15.69
N THR A 138 -13.07 20.00 -16.01
CA THR A 138 -13.88 20.99 -15.28
C THR A 138 -14.33 20.46 -13.91
N PRO A 139 -14.79 21.32 -12.98
CA PRO A 139 -15.34 20.86 -11.70
C PRO A 139 -16.49 19.84 -11.84
N GLU A 140 -17.35 20.00 -12.85
CA GLU A 140 -18.46 19.09 -13.14
C GLU A 140 -17.95 17.73 -13.63
N GLU A 141 -16.90 17.73 -14.45
CA GLU A 141 -16.24 16.52 -14.93
C GLU A 141 -15.53 15.78 -13.80
N VAL A 142 -14.90 16.51 -12.87
CA VAL A 142 -14.30 15.93 -11.65
C VAL A 142 -15.38 15.26 -10.79
N SER A 143 -16.53 15.91 -10.58
CA SER A 143 -17.65 15.34 -9.82
C SER A 143 -18.19 14.07 -10.50
N THR A 144 -18.42 14.14 -11.81
CA THR A 144 -18.89 13.01 -12.60
C THR A 144 -17.90 11.84 -12.56
N LEU A 145 -16.61 12.13 -12.61
CA LEU A 145 -15.57 11.11 -12.50
C LEU A 145 -15.61 10.45 -11.13
N ASN A 146 -15.71 11.24 -10.05
CA ASN A 146 -15.76 10.73 -8.68
C ASN A 146 -16.94 9.76 -8.51
N GLU A 147 -18.14 10.13 -8.95
CA GLU A 147 -19.32 9.25 -8.90
C GLU A 147 -19.12 7.93 -9.66
N LYS A 148 -18.57 8.00 -10.88
CA LYS A 148 -18.25 6.80 -11.67
C LYS A 148 -17.16 5.96 -11.01
N TRP A 149 -16.12 6.58 -10.46
CA TRP A 149 -15.03 5.90 -9.76
C TRP A 149 -15.52 5.19 -8.50
N GLU A 150 -16.42 5.82 -7.76
CA GLU A 150 -17.04 5.22 -6.57
C GLU A 150 -17.87 3.98 -6.95
N GLN A 151 -18.69 4.06 -8.00
CA GLN A 151 -19.47 2.93 -8.52
C GLN A 151 -18.60 1.76 -8.98
N ILE A 152 -17.54 2.04 -9.76
CA ILE A 152 -16.58 1.02 -10.20
C ILE A 152 -15.86 0.44 -8.97
N GLY A 153 -15.51 1.26 -7.98
CA GLY A 153 -14.93 0.82 -6.72
C GLY A 153 -15.77 -0.23 -5.99
N TYR A 154 -17.09 -0.03 -5.89
CA TYR A 154 -17.98 -1.07 -5.33
C TYR A 154 -17.98 -2.36 -6.15
N THR A 155 -17.91 -2.27 -7.48
CA THR A 155 -17.80 -3.45 -8.36
C THR A 155 -16.48 -4.18 -8.13
N MET A 156 -15.37 -3.44 -8.02
CA MET A 156 -14.03 -4.00 -7.81
C MET A 156 -13.91 -4.76 -6.49
N LEU A 157 -14.63 -4.30 -5.47
CA LEU A 157 -14.63 -4.92 -4.15
C LEU A 157 -15.23 -6.33 -4.15
N GLU A 158 -16.11 -6.62 -5.10
CA GLU A 158 -16.84 -7.88 -5.22
C GLU A 158 -16.27 -8.80 -6.32
N LEU A 159 -15.13 -8.44 -6.93
CA LEU A 159 -14.55 -9.25 -8.00
C LEU A 159 -14.34 -10.71 -7.58
N PRO A 160 -14.67 -11.67 -8.45
CA PRO A 160 -14.42 -13.06 -8.17
C PRO A 160 -12.91 -13.36 -8.13
N GLU A 161 -12.53 -14.45 -7.47
CA GLU A 161 -11.11 -14.75 -7.26
C GLU A 161 -10.35 -15.08 -8.56
N ASP A 162 -11.02 -15.59 -9.58
CA ASP A 162 -10.46 -15.90 -10.89
C ASP A 162 -10.00 -14.67 -11.68
N GLU A 163 -10.37 -13.47 -11.24
CA GLU A 163 -9.80 -12.20 -11.70
C GLU A 163 -8.38 -11.93 -11.17
N PHE A 164 -7.90 -12.77 -10.25
CA PHE A 164 -6.59 -12.64 -9.61
C PHE A 164 -5.71 -13.85 -9.90
N GLN A 165 -4.43 -13.59 -10.14
CA GLN A 165 -3.42 -14.64 -10.16
C GLN A 165 -2.97 -14.92 -8.73
N VAL A 166 -3.40 -16.07 -8.19
CA VAL A 166 -3.13 -16.52 -6.82
C VAL A 166 -2.05 -17.60 -6.82
N GLN A 167 -0.96 -17.37 -6.09
CA GLN A 167 0.19 -18.29 -6.04
C GLN A 167 0.66 -18.50 -4.60
N SER A 168 0.81 -19.76 -4.18
CA SER A 168 1.54 -20.08 -2.95
C SER A 168 3.03 -19.86 -3.16
N VAL A 169 3.68 -19.18 -2.23
CA VAL A 169 5.10 -18.82 -2.32
C VAL A 169 5.81 -19.05 -1.00
N LYS A 170 7.12 -19.26 -1.08
CA LYS A 170 8.01 -19.24 0.08
C LYS A 170 8.96 -18.06 -0.06
N VAL A 171 8.94 -17.15 0.91
CA VAL A 171 9.70 -15.90 0.87
C VAL A 171 11.02 -16.07 1.62
N ALA A 172 12.07 -15.39 1.16
CA ALA A 172 13.33 -15.35 1.91
C ALA A 172 13.12 -14.64 3.27
N PRO A 173 13.70 -15.15 4.37
CA PRO A 173 13.59 -14.49 5.65
C PRO A 173 14.04 -13.03 5.61
N LEU A 174 13.21 -12.14 6.15
CA LEU A 174 13.52 -10.74 6.41
C LEU A 174 13.75 -10.52 7.91
N GLU A 175 14.67 -9.64 8.25
CA GLU A 175 14.94 -9.25 9.64
C GLU A 175 13.80 -8.37 10.18
N PRO A 176 13.46 -8.44 11.49
CA PRO A 176 12.48 -7.53 12.08
C PRO A 176 12.97 -6.10 12.03
N ALA A 177 12.07 -5.13 12.12
CA ALA A 177 12.48 -3.72 12.13
C ALA A 177 13.43 -3.43 13.32
N PRO A 178 14.68 -3.04 13.05
CA PRO A 178 15.63 -2.73 14.10
C PRO A 178 15.29 -1.37 14.74
N ILE A 179 15.52 -1.27 16.06
CA ILE A 179 15.44 -0.01 16.79
C ILE A 179 16.83 0.63 16.79
N PHE A 180 16.95 1.78 16.13
CA PHE A 180 18.18 2.56 16.10
C PHE A 180 18.16 3.67 17.13
N ARG A 181 19.32 4.01 17.70
CA ARG A 181 19.43 5.19 18.56
C ARG A 181 19.28 6.47 17.73
N SER A 182 18.82 7.52 18.41
CA SER A 182 18.79 8.88 17.87
C SER A 182 20.09 9.62 18.17
N VAL A 183 20.66 10.27 17.16
CA VAL A 183 21.87 11.10 17.24
C VAL A 183 21.52 12.53 16.85
N ARG A 184 22.07 13.52 17.58
CA ARG A 184 21.81 14.94 17.30
C ARG A 184 22.72 15.43 16.18
N CYS A 185 22.15 15.99 15.12
CA CYS A 185 22.90 16.62 14.03
C CYS A 185 23.67 17.84 14.55
N SER A 186 24.96 17.92 14.24
CA SER A 186 25.84 19.01 14.69
C SER A 186 25.59 20.36 14.00
N SER A 187 24.79 20.39 12.93
CA SER A 187 24.45 21.61 12.20
C SER A 187 23.06 22.15 12.56
N CYS A 188 22.00 21.34 12.41
CA CYS A 188 20.62 21.79 12.66
C CYS A 188 20.13 21.53 14.08
N GLY A 189 20.81 20.68 14.86
CA GLY A 189 20.40 20.33 16.22
C GLY A 189 19.25 19.33 16.33
N GLU A 190 18.67 18.87 15.23
CA GLU A 190 17.60 17.86 15.21
C GLU A 190 18.13 16.45 15.51
N LEU A 191 17.27 15.57 16.03
CA LEU A 191 17.56 14.16 16.19
C LEU A 191 17.35 13.41 14.88
N THR A 192 18.23 12.48 14.57
CA THR A 192 18.16 11.61 13.39
C THR A 192 18.64 10.21 13.72
N MET A 193 18.15 9.20 13.02
CA MET A 193 18.55 7.81 13.24
C MET A 193 20.05 7.65 12.99
N GLU A 194 20.74 6.86 13.82
CA GLU A 194 22.19 6.69 13.71
C GLU A 194 22.67 6.15 12.35
N ILE A 195 21.84 5.36 11.67
CA ILE A 195 22.14 4.83 10.33
C ILE A 195 21.88 5.86 9.21
N ARG A 196 21.35 7.03 9.55
CA ARG A 196 21.08 8.16 8.64
C ARG A 196 21.96 9.38 8.93
N VAL A 197 23.07 9.19 9.64
CA VAL A 197 24.09 10.22 9.84
C VAL A 197 25.37 9.95 9.06
N VAL A 198 26.04 11.04 8.70
CA VAL A 198 27.39 11.04 8.13
C VAL A 198 28.32 11.71 9.14
N HIS A 199 29.47 11.09 9.39
CA HIS A 199 30.47 11.65 10.29
C HIS A 199 31.47 12.49 9.49
N VAL A 200 31.52 13.79 9.80
CA VAL A 200 32.49 14.74 9.24
C VAL A 200 33.36 15.22 10.39
N GLU A 201 34.67 14.95 10.33
CA GLU A 201 35.62 15.27 11.41
C GLU A 201 35.16 14.74 12.79
N GLY A 202 34.63 13.51 12.80
CA GLY A 202 34.14 12.86 14.03
C GLY A 202 32.81 13.39 14.56
N ARG A 203 32.21 14.42 13.94
CA ARG A 203 30.91 14.97 14.33
C ARG A 203 29.78 14.44 13.44
N PRO A 204 28.61 14.07 14.00
CA PRO A 204 27.49 13.55 13.24
C PRO A 204 26.69 14.67 12.56
N TYR A 205 26.30 14.45 11.30
CA TYR A 205 25.43 15.33 10.51
C TYR A 205 24.33 14.50 9.85
N CYS A 206 23.09 15.00 9.83
CA CYS A 206 22.03 14.38 9.03
C CYS A 206 22.36 14.51 7.53
N LEU A 207 21.77 13.62 6.70
CA LEU A 207 22.03 13.58 5.26
C LEU A 207 21.87 14.96 4.57
N ARG A 208 20.84 15.72 4.93
CA ARG A 208 20.59 17.08 4.41
C ARG A 208 21.72 18.06 4.77
N CYS A 209 22.08 18.18 6.04
CA CYS A 209 23.15 19.10 6.47
C CYS A 209 24.53 18.69 5.91
N ALA A 210 24.74 17.39 5.69
CA ALA A 210 25.96 16.87 5.08
C ALA A 210 25.98 16.98 3.55
N LYS A 211 24.90 17.48 2.92
CA LYS A 211 24.71 17.49 1.45
C LYS A 211 24.99 16.12 0.84
N ARG A 212 24.40 15.08 1.45
CA ARG A 212 24.46 13.70 0.97
C ARG A 212 23.12 13.32 0.39
N SER A 213 23.18 12.42 -0.57
CA SER A 213 21.98 11.90 -1.17
C SER A 213 21.15 11.08 -0.19
N PHE A 214 19.85 11.02 -0.45
CA PHE A 214 18.88 10.25 0.33
C PHE A 214 17.79 9.71 -0.60
N HIS A 215 17.14 8.63 -0.20
CA HIS A 215 16.05 8.05 -0.97
C HIS A 215 14.71 8.69 -0.59
N ALA A 216 13.86 8.93 -1.57
CA ALA A 216 12.50 9.40 -1.37
C ALA A 216 11.53 8.62 -2.26
N VAL A 217 10.37 8.26 -1.70
CA VAL A 217 9.24 7.80 -2.50
C VAL A 217 8.57 9.04 -3.08
N ILE A 218 8.51 9.13 -4.41
CA ILE A 218 7.78 10.15 -5.15
C ILE A 218 6.84 9.48 -6.16
N GLY A 219 6.10 10.25 -6.94
CA GLY A 219 5.06 9.71 -7.85
C GLY A 219 5.56 8.68 -8.86
N ARG A 220 6.86 8.64 -9.18
CA ARG A 220 7.47 7.67 -10.10
C ARG A 220 8.16 6.47 -9.42
N GLY A 221 8.22 6.43 -8.10
CA GLY A 221 8.92 5.38 -7.34
C GLY A 221 9.92 5.92 -6.31
N ILE A 222 10.85 5.07 -5.89
CA ILE A 222 11.96 5.36 -4.97
C ILE A 222 13.12 5.95 -5.77
N GLU A 223 13.47 7.19 -5.44
CA GLU A 223 14.46 7.97 -6.18
C GLU A 223 15.52 8.51 -5.24
N GLU A 224 16.76 8.54 -5.72
CA GLU A 224 17.85 9.21 -5.02
C GLU A 224 17.75 10.73 -5.25
N MET A 225 17.69 11.48 -4.16
CA MET A 225 17.59 12.94 -4.11
C MET A 225 18.80 13.53 -3.39
N GLN A 226 19.05 14.83 -3.55
CA GLN A 226 20.11 15.58 -2.87
C GLN A 226 19.55 16.69 -1.97
#